data_AF-A0A2G9UI86-F1
#
_entry.id   AF-A0A2G9UI86-F1
#
_cell.length_a   1.000
_cell.length_b   1.000
_cell.length_c   1.000
_cell.angle_alpha   90.00
_cell.angle_beta   90.00
_cell.angle_gamma   90.00
#
_symmetry.space_group_name_H-M   'P 1'
#
loop_
_entity.id
_entity.type
_entity.pdbx_description
1 polymer ?
#
loop_
_entity_poly.entity_id
_entity_poly.type
_entity_poly.pdbx_seq_one_letter_code
_entity_poly.pdbx_strand_id
1 'polypeptide(L)'
;MSDVLSTYFAKKKDKKVIAEIQDAEDIVESKRSVHSRLLLTRLAELRDNYQLCDVALVVKGARINAHRVVLAASSNYFRAMFTNDMAESRMSMFASCNIHF
;
A
#
# COMPACT_ATOMS: atom_id res chain seq x y z
N MET A 1 -23.22 -15.14 -31.34
CA MET A 1 -22.80 -15.44 -29.96
C MET A 1 -22.58 -14.15 -29.13
N SER A 2 -23.35 -13.08 -29.41
CA SER A 2 -23.27 -11.75 -28.78
C SER A 2 -24.59 -11.31 -28.13
N ASP A 3 -25.71 -11.88 -28.56
CA ASP A 3 -27.03 -11.34 -28.20
C ASP A 3 -27.54 -11.85 -26.85
N VAL A 4 -27.08 -13.03 -26.43
CA VAL A 4 -27.42 -13.61 -25.11
C VAL A 4 -26.81 -12.77 -23.97
N LEU A 5 -25.60 -12.24 -24.14
CA LEU A 5 -24.94 -11.39 -23.15
C LEU A 5 -25.59 -10.00 -23.07
N SER A 6 -26.00 -9.42 -24.20
CA SER A 6 -26.69 -8.12 -24.21
C SER A 6 -28.06 -8.19 -23.49
N THR A 7 -28.80 -9.29 -23.67
CA THR A 7 -30.06 -9.52 -22.92
C THR A 7 -29.84 -9.76 -21.42
N TYR A 8 -28.72 -10.35 -21.01
CA TYR A 8 -28.34 -10.53 -19.60
C TYR A 8 -28.10 -9.18 -18.90
N PHE A 9 -27.42 -8.25 -19.58
CA PHE A 9 -27.22 -6.88 -19.08
C PHE A 9 -28.51 -6.04 -19.12
N ALA A 10 -29.41 -6.27 -20.09
CA ALA A 10 -30.70 -5.58 -20.18
C ALA A 10 -31.71 -6.05 -19.10
N LYS A 11 -31.70 -7.33 -18.73
CA LYS A 11 -32.51 -7.86 -17.61
C LYS A 11 -31.99 -7.39 -16.25
N LYS A 12 -30.69 -7.07 -16.14
CA LYS A 12 -30.05 -6.52 -14.93
C LYS A 12 -30.24 -4.99 -14.82
N LYS A 13 -31.45 -4.50 -15.15
CA LYS A 13 -31.87 -3.10 -14.95
C LYS A 13 -33.09 -2.97 -14.03
N ASP A 14 -33.43 -4.02 -13.29
CA ASP A 14 -34.33 -3.89 -12.14
C ASP A 14 -33.58 -3.13 -11.04
N LYS A 15 -33.86 -1.82 -10.93
CA LYS A 15 -33.25 -0.86 -9.99
C LYS A 15 -33.10 -1.38 -8.54
N LYS A 16 -33.93 -2.35 -8.15
CA LYS A 16 -33.89 -3.02 -6.84
C LYS A 16 -32.72 -3.99 -6.67
N VAL A 17 -32.43 -4.82 -7.69
CA VAL A 17 -31.34 -5.82 -7.63
C VAL A 17 -29.98 -5.15 -7.79
N ILE A 18 -29.90 -4.08 -8.59
CA ILE A 18 -28.66 -3.29 -8.74
C ILE A 18 -28.31 -2.55 -7.44
N ALA A 19 -29.31 -2.07 -6.68
CA ALA A 19 -29.09 -1.46 -5.36
C ALA A 19 -28.58 -2.47 -4.32
N GLU A 20 -29.16 -3.67 -4.26
CA GLU A 20 -28.71 -4.73 -3.34
C GLU A 20 -27.29 -5.24 -3.66
N ILE A 21 -26.90 -5.26 -4.93
CA ILE A 21 -25.52 -5.57 -5.35
C ILE A 21 -24.57 -4.40 -5.04
N GLN A 22 -25.02 -3.15 -5.22
CA GLN A 22 -24.25 -1.95 -4.89
C GLN A 22 -23.94 -1.89 -3.38
N ASP A 23 -24.90 -2.24 -2.52
CA ASP A 23 -24.71 -2.28 -1.07
C ASP A 23 -23.67 -3.33 -0.64
N ALA A 24 -23.63 -4.49 -1.30
CA ALA A 24 -22.67 -5.54 -1.01
C ALA A 24 -21.24 -5.17 -1.45
N GLU A 25 -21.09 -4.48 -2.59
CA GLU A 25 -19.80 -3.96 -3.05
C GLU A 25 -19.30 -2.79 -2.17
N ASP A 26 -20.19 -1.91 -1.70
CA ASP A 26 -19.85 -0.83 -0.76
C ASP A 26 -19.42 -1.37 0.62
N ILE A 27 -20.04 -2.46 1.11
CA ILE A 27 -19.63 -3.13 2.36
C ILE A 27 -18.23 -3.77 2.20
N VAL A 28 -17.92 -4.34 1.05
CA VAL A 28 -16.60 -4.96 0.79
C VAL A 28 -15.52 -3.89 0.61
N GLU A 29 -15.81 -2.80 -0.07
CA GLU A 29 -14.87 -1.68 -0.24
C GLU A 29 -14.64 -0.94 1.08
N SER A 30 -15.70 -0.72 1.87
CA SER A 30 -15.61 -0.20 3.24
C SER A 30 -14.75 -1.10 4.14
N LYS A 31 -14.90 -2.43 4.05
CA LYS A 31 -14.05 -3.38 4.79
C LYS A 31 -12.59 -3.33 4.35
N ARG A 32 -12.30 -3.21 3.05
CA ARG A 32 -10.92 -3.08 2.52
C ARG A 32 -10.26 -1.78 2.98
N SER A 33 -11.00 -0.68 2.93
CA SER A 33 -10.55 0.64 3.36
C SER A 33 -10.23 0.67 4.87
N VAL A 34 -11.13 0.12 5.70
CA VAL A 34 -10.91 0.01 7.16
C VAL A 34 -9.72 -0.89 7.48
N HIS A 35 -9.60 -2.04 6.79
CA HIS A 35 -8.49 -2.95 7.00
C HIS A 35 -7.14 -2.29 6.68
N SER A 36 -7.05 -1.57 5.55
CA SER A 36 -5.84 -0.87 5.13
C SER A 36 -5.45 0.21 6.14
N ARG A 37 -6.43 0.99 6.62
CA ARG A 37 -6.19 2.05 7.60
C ARG A 37 -5.70 1.49 8.93
N LEU A 38 -6.32 0.41 9.42
CA LEU A 38 -5.89 -0.28 10.63
C LEU A 38 -4.46 -0.82 10.49
N LEU A 39 -4.15 -1.46 9.36
CA LEU A 39 -2.81 -1.99 9.09
C LEU A 39 -1.76 -0.88 9.14
N LEU A 40 -2.01 0.25 8.46
CA LEU A 40 -1.10 1.40 8.48
C LEU A 40 -0.92 1.97 9.89
N THR A 41 -1.98 2.06 10.69
CA THR A 41 -1.89 2.46 12.10
C THR A 41 -0.99 1.51 12.89
N ARG A 42 -1.15 0.18 12.74
CA ARG A 42 -0.30 -0.80 13.44
C ARG A 42 1.17 -0.74 12.99
N LEU A 43 1.44 -0.52 11.70
CA LEU A 43 2.81 -0.34 11.21
C LEU A 43 3.45 0.94 11.78
N ALA A 44 2.68 2.01 11.94
CA ALA A 44 3.16 3.23 12.58
C ALA A 44 3.48 3.00 14.07
N GLU A 45 2.61 2.31 14.81
CA GLU A 45 2.87 1.93 16.20
C GLU A 45 4.16 1.09 16.35
N LEU A 46 4.38 0.10 15.47
CA LEU A 46 5.61 -0.68 15.46
C LEU A 46 6.85 0.20 15.21
N ARG A 47 6.75 1.16 14.28
CA ARG A 47 7.84 2.10 14.00
C ARG A 47 8.14 2.98 15.21
N ASP A 48 7.12 3.54 15.84
CA ASP A 48 7.26 4.47 16.97
C ASP A 48 7.84 3.75 18.21
N ASN A 49 7.57 2.45 18.34
CA ASN A 49 8.19 1.57 19.34
C ASN A 49 9.54 0.98 18.93
N TYR A 50 10.09 1.37 17.78
CA TYR A 50 11.34 0.83 17.20
C TYR A 50 11.34 -0.70 17.00
N GLN A 51 10.17 -1.30 16.84
CA GLN A 51 10.01 -2.75 16.66
C GLN A 51 10.12 -3.11 15.18
N LEU A 52 10.95 -4.11 14.89
CA LEU A 52 11.18 -4.65 13.54
C LEU A 52 11.75 -3.62 12.54
N CYS A 53 12.20 -2.45 12.99
CA CYS A 53 12.85 -1.46 12.13
C CYS A 53 14.26 -1.94 11.76
N ASP A 54 14.45 -2.24 10.47
CA ASP A 54 15.67 -2.80 9.89
C ASP A 54 16.43 -1.79 9.01
N VAL A 55 15.92 -0.56 8.89
CA VAL A 55 16.55 0.55 8.17
C VAL A 55 16.33 1.88 8.88
N ALA A 56 17.25 2.81 8.67
CA ALA A 56 17.11 4.19 9.11
C ALA A 56 17.44 5.16 7.97
N LEU A 57 16.59 6.17 7.78
CA LEU A 57 16.84 7.28 6.86
C LEU A 57 17.52 8.40 7.64
N VAL A 58 18.65 8.89 7.14
CA VAL A 58 19.37 10.02 7.74
C VAL A 58 19.27 11.21 6.81
N VAL A 59 18.53 12.24 7.22
CA VAL A 59 18.30 13.45 6.41
C VAL A 59 18.64 14.67 7.26
N LYS A 60 19.58 15.49 6.79
CA LYS A 60 20.01 16.73 7.46
C LYS A 60 20.35 16.53 8.96
N GLY A 61 20.97 15.40 9.30
CA GLY A 61 21.35 15.06 10.67
C GLY A 61 20.24 14.45 11.53
N ALA A 62 18.99 14.40 11.04
CA ALA A 62 17.91 13.69 11.70
C ALA A 62 17.87 12.22 11.25
N ARG A 63 17.72 11.30 12.21
CA ARG A 63 17.60 9.86 11.96
C ARG A 63 16.14 9.42 12.12
N ILE A 64 15.61 8.73 11.12
CA ILE A 64 14.24 8.21 11.08
C ILE A 64 14.31 6.69 10.91
N ASN A 65 13.95 5.93 11.93
CA ASN A 65 13.88 4.47 11.83
C ASN A 65 12.60 4.06 11.08
N ALA A 66 12.70 3.02 10.24
CA ALA A 66 11.62 2.56 9.39
C ALA A 66 11.76 1.07 9.07
N HIS A 67 10.75 0.51 8.40
CA HIS A 67 10.75 -0.85 7.88
C HIS A 67 11.03 -0.83 6.38
N ARG A 68 12.01 -1.61 5.91
CA ARG A 68 12.36 -1.71 4.47
C ARG A 68 11.16 -2.09 3.62
N VAL A 69 10.35 -3.03 4.11
CA VAL A 69 9.16 -3.53 3.41
C VAL A 69 8.12 -2.44 3.18
N VAL A 70 7.93 -1.54 4.15
CA VAL A 70 6.97 -0.43 4.05
C VAL A 70 7.47 0.59 3.04
N LEU A 71 8.75 0.97 3.12
CA LEU A 71 9.37 1.89 2.16
C LEU A 71 9.35 1.33 0.72
N ALA A 72 9.66 0.04 0.53
CA ALA A 72 9.57 -0.63 -0.77
C ALA A 72 8.13 -0.75 -1.28
N ALA A 73 7.16 -0.99 -0.40
CA ALA A 73 5.75 -1.00 -0.76
C ALA A 73 5.29 0.37 -1.29
N SER A 74 5.75 1.45 -0.66
CA SER A 74 5.35 2.82 -0.99
C SER A 74 6.13 3.48 -2.12
N SER A 75 7.31 2.98 -2.50
CA SER A 75 8.15 3.61 -3.53
C SER A 75 8.93 2.59 -4.36
N ASN A 76 8.87 2.72 -5.68
CA ASN A 76 9.66 1.90 -6.61
C ASN A 76 11.17 2.13 -6.45
N TYR A 77 11.59 3.30 -5.99
CA TYR A 77 13.00 3.58 -5.70
C TYR A 77 13.50 2.71 -4.54
N PHE A 78 12.81 2.76 -3.39
CA PHE A 78 13.17 1.91 -2.24
C PHE A 78 12.97 0.42 -2.54
N ARG A 79 11.99 0.07 -3.37
CA ARG A 79 11.81 -1.30 -3.85
C ARG A 79 13.07 -1.76 -4.60
N ALA A 80 13.46 -1.05 -5.66
CA ALA A 80 14.65 -1.40 -6.42
C ALA A 80 15.93 -1.38 -5.56
N MET A 81 16.07 -0.40 -4.66
CA MET A 81 17.19 -0.34 -3.72
C MET A 81 17.27 -1.57 -2.81
N PHE A 82 16.13 -2.06 -2.31
CA PHE A 82 16.12 -3.19 -1.37
C PHE A 82 16.03 -4.57 -2.02
N THR A 83 15.55 -4.67 -3.27
CA THR A 83 15.40 -5.95 -3.98
C THR A 83 16.51 -6.23 -5.00
N ASN A 84 17.35 -5.25 -5.33
CA ASN A 84 18.43 -5.41 -6.31
C ASN A 84 19.79 -5.47 -5.59
N ASP A 85 20.71 -6.33 -6.04
CA ASP A 85 22.07 -6.49 -5.49
C ASP A 85 23.02 -5.31 -5.82
N MET A 86 22.50 -4.09 -5.98
CA MET A 86 23.33 -2.90 -6.14
C MET A 86 24.01 -2.56 -4.81
N ALA A 87 25.24 -2.04 -4.83
CA ALA A 87 26.07 -1.83 -3.64
C ALA A 87 25.41 -1.03 -2.49
N GLU A 88 24.35 -0.27 -2.77
CA GLU A 88 23.52 0.42 -1.79
C GLU A 88 22.64 -0.53 -0.93
N SER A 89 22.27 -1.71 -1.45
CA SER A 89 21.51 -2.73 -0.73
C SER A 89 22.31 -3.40 0.40
N ARG A 90 23.65 -3.34 0.32
CA ARG A 90 24.58 -3.75 1.38
C ARG A 90 24.94 -2.60 2.33
N MET A 91 24.59 -1.36 1.98
CA MET A 91 24.85 -0.17 2.80
C MET A 91 23.68 0.04 3.76
N SER A 92 23.64 -0.76 4.83
CA SER A 92 22.61 -0.76 5.87
C SER A 92 22.43 0.56 6.64
N MET A 93 23.04 1.67 6.24
CA MET A 93 23.07 2.89 7.06
C MET A 93 22.91 4.24 6.39
N PHE A 94 22.95 4.41 5.06
CA PHE A 94 22.98 5.77 4.49
C PHE A 94 22.25 5.89 3.16
N ALA A 95 20.93 5.76 3.18
CA ALA A 95 20.10 6.39 2.14
C ALA A 95 20.06 7.91 2.42
N SER A 96 21.17 8.59 2.15
CA SER A 96 21.23 10.04 2.08
C SER A 96 20.56 10.48 0.78
N CYS A 97 19.25 10.24 0.66
CA CYS A 97 18.50 10.73 -0.47
C CYS A 97 18.29 12.23 -0.24
N ASN A 98 19.02 13.06 -0.99
CA ASN A 98 18.77 14.49 -1.09
C ASN A 98 17.46 14.67 -1.89
N ILE A 99 16.33 14.45 -1.20
CA ILE A 99 15.00 14.79 -1.71
C ILE A 99 14.88 16.30 -1.73
N HIS A 100 15.34 16.91 -2.83
CA HIS A 100 14.87 18.23 -3.22
C HIS A 100 13.42 18.08 -3.69
N PHE A 101 12.50 18.66 -2.93
CA PHE A 101 11.15 18.98 -3.41
C PHE A 101 11.24 19.99 -4.55
#